data_AF-A0A9X0R3S7-F1
#
_entry.id   AF-A0A9X0R3S7-F1
#
_cell.length_a   1.000
_cell.length_b   1.000
_cell.length_c   1.000
_cell.angle_alpha   90.00
_cell.angle_beta   90.00
_cell.angle_gamma   90.00
#
_symmetry.space_group_name_H-M   'P 1'
#
loop_
_entity.id
_entity.type
_entity.pdbx_description
1 polymer ?
#
loop_
_entity_poly.entity_id
_entity_poly.type
_entity_poly.pdbx_seq_one_letter_code
_entity_poly.pdbx_strand_id
1 'polypeptide(L)'
;MSISTPEAPPRPVNDAPLRIVLEGRRSRPFDDALAMVCRNHGMRLGLAGAALPGWLAQAPRWARKFMEQGHSQGAAIATRRAGRLAS
;
A
#
# COMPACT_ATOMS: atom_id res chain seq x y z
N MET A 1 22.90 -1.36 -30.44
CA MET A 1 22.52 -2.39 -29.46
C MET A 1 21.87 -1.68 -28.29
N SER A 2 20.54 -1.64 -28.25
CA SER A 2 19.80 -1.00 -27.15
C SER A 2 19.60 -2.02 -26.06
N ILE A 3 20.25 -1.81 -24.91
CA ILE A 3 20.02 -2.63 -23.72
C ILE A 3 18.73 -2.09 -23.11
N SER A 4 17.61 -2.71 -23.46
CA SER A 4 16.36 -2.57 -22.71
C SER A 4 16.62 -3.13 -21.33
N THR A 5 17.00 -2.28 -20.38
CA THR A 5 17.02 -2.66 -18.96
C THR A 5 15.61 -3.18 -18.64
N PRO A 6 15.45 -4.46 -18.26
CA PRO A 6 14.15 -4.92 -17.81
C PRO A 6 13.83 -4.11 -16.56
N GLU A 7 12.77 -3.30 -16.63
CA GLU A 7 12.17 -2.66 -15.48
C GLU A 7 11.97 -3.75 -14.43
N ALA A 8 12.79 -3.72 -13.38
CA ALA A 8 12.74 -4.74 -12.34
C ALA A 8 11.28 -4.79 -11.83
N PRO A 9 10.64 -5.97 -11.77
CA PRO A 9 9.27 -6.06 -11.31
C PRO A 9 9.17 -5.34 -9.96
N PRO A 10 8.10 -4.56 -9.72
CA PRO A 10 7.94 -3.85 -8.46
C PRO A 10 8.12 -4.86 -7.32
N ARG A 11 9.14 -4.63 -6.48
CA ARG A 11 9.46 -5.57 -5.40
C ARG A 11 8.17 -5.81 -4.61
N PRO A 12 7.81 -7.07 -4.32
CA PRO A 12 6.60 -7.35 -3.55
C PRO A 12 6.67 -6.57 -2.25
N VAL A 13 5.66 -5.74 -2.02
CA VAL A 13 5.54 -4.97 -0.78
C VAL A 13 5.32 -6.01 0.32
N ASN A 14 6.25 -6.07 1.29
CA ASN A 14 6.18 -7.05 2.36
C ASN A 14 5.17 -6.60 3.43
N ASP A 15 4.02 -7.27 3.45
CA ASP A 15 2.90 -6.96 4.34
C ASP A 15 2.96 -7.72 5.68
N ALA A 16 3.84 -8.73 5.80
CA ALA A 16 3.84 -9.67 6.93
C ALA A 16 4.04 -8.98 8.30
N PRO A 17 4.98 -8.02 8.46
CA PRO A 17 5.15 -7.33 9.74
C PRO A 17 3.89 -6.54 10.13
N LEU A 18 3.26 -5.87 9.15
CA LEU A 18 2.09 -5.05 9.40
C LEU A 18 0.88 -5.91 9.77
N ARG A 19 0.73 -7.07 9.12
CA ARG A 19 -0.28 -8.07 9.46
C ARG A 19 -0.16 -8.52 10.91
N ILE A 20 1.04 -8.94 11.34
CA ILE A 20 1.29 -9.43 12.72
C ILE A 20 0.92 -8.35 13.75
N VAL A 21 1.32 -7.09 13.51
CA VAL A 21 1.02 -5.97 14.40
C VAL A 21 -0.50 -5.72 14.49
N LEU A 22 -1.23 -5.80 13.39
CA LEU A 22 -2.66 -5.54 13.35
C LEU A 22 -3.50 -6.70 13.92
N GLU A 23 -3.05 -7.95 13.73
CA GLU A 23 -3.67 -9.13 14.35
C GLU A 23 -3.63 -9.04 15.89
N GLY A 24 -2.52 -8.58 16.47
CA GLY A 24 -2.40 -8.34 17.91
C GLY A 24 -3.19 -7.12 18.44
N ARG A 25 -3.84 -6.35 17.56
CA ARG A 25 -4.48 -5.07 17.88
C ARG A 25 -5.96 -4.98 17.51
N ARG A 26 -6.61 -6.11 17.20
CA ARG A 26 -8.02 -6.18 16.76
C ARG A 26 -9.02 -5.44 17.67
N SER A 27 -8.73 -5.32 18.97
CA SER A 27 -9.59 -4.66 19.97
C SER A 27 -8.95 -3.42 20.61
N ARG A 28 -7.85 -2.89 20.06
CA ARG A 28 -7.15 -1.74 20.65
C ARG A 28 -7.73 -0.40 20.15
N PRO A 29 -7.62 0.66 20.99
CA PRO A 29 -8.01 2.01 20.59
C PRO A 29 -7.20 2.47 19.38
N PHE A 30 -7.67 3.56 18.78
CA PHE A 30 -6.99 4.24 17.69
C PHE A 30 -5.54 4.59 18.06
N ASP A 31 -4.63 4.40 17.11
CA ASP A 31 -3.21 4.65 17.26
C ASP A 31 -2.73 5.43 16.03
N ASP A 32 -2.40 6.71 16.22
CA ASP A 32 -2.00 7.62 15.14
C ASP A 32 -0.72 7.16 14.42
N ALA A 33 0.27 6.67 15.17
CA ALA A 33 1.53 6.23 14.59
C ALA A 33 1.30 5.01 13.69
N LEU A 34 0.50 4.05 14.15
CA LEU A 34 0.18 2.87 13.37
C LEU A 34 -0.76 3.19 12.19
N ALA A 35 -1.66 4.15 12.34
CA ALA A 35 -2.50 4.65 11.25
C ALA A 35 -1.65 5.26 10.12
N MET A 36 -0.62 6.04 10.45
CA MET A 36 0.34 6.56 9.47
C MET A 36 1.11 5.44 8.77
N VAL A 37 1.54 4.39 9.50
CA VAL A 37 2.18 3.22 8.89
C VAL A 37 1.24 2.53 7.91
N CYS A 38 -0.03 2.32 8.28
CA CYS A 38 -1.04 1.71 7.39
C CYS A 38 -1.22 2.54 6.11
N ARG A 39 -1.27 3.87 6.23
CA ARG A 39 -1.40 4.78 5.08
C ARG A 39 -0.18 4.74 4.16
N ASN A 40 1.03 4.82 4.72
CA ASN A 40 2.26 4.74 3.92
C ASN A 40 2.37 3.39 3.21
N HIS A 41 1.97 2.31 3.89
CA HIS A 41 1.93 0.98 3.31
C HIS A 41 0.94 0.87 2.15
N GLY A 42 -0.29 1.37 2.34
CA GLY A 42 -1.28 1.50 1.28
C GLY A 42 -0.74 2.27 0.08
N MET A 43 -0.08 3.41 0.31
CA MET A 43 0.52 4.22 -0.75
C MET A 43 1.57 3.45 -1.56
N ARG A 44 2.40 2.63 -0.91
CA ARG A 44 3.38 1.78 -1.60
C ARG A 44 2.69 0.71 -2.46
N LEU A 45 1.63 0.09 -1.96
CA LEU A 45 0.82 -0.86 -2.73
C LEU A 45 0.21 -0.19 -3.97
N GLY A 46 -0.41 0.97 -3.79
CA GLY A 46 -1.01 1.73 -4.90
C GLY A 46 0.03 2.18 -5.94
N LEU A 47 1.20 2.64 -5.51
CA LEU A 47 2.31 3.00 -6.41
C LEU A 47 2.84 1.79 -7.20
N ALA A 48 2.81 0.61 -6.60
CA ALA A 48 3.23 -0.65 -7.22
C ALA A 48 2.12 -1.29 -8.09
N GLY A 49 0.91 -0.72 -8.14
CA GLY A 49 -0.24 -1.34 -8.81
C GLY A 49 -0.75 -2.62 -8.12
N ALA A 50 -0.33 -2.87 -6.88
CA ALA A 50 -0.74 -4.05 -6.12
C ALA A 50 -2.12 -3.86 -5.49
N ALA A 51 -2.89 -4.94 -5.39
CA ALA A 51 -4.17 -4.93 -4.68
C ALA A 51 -3.98 -4.81 -3.16
N LEU A 52 -5.03 -4.37 -2.45
CA LEU A 52 -5.06 -4.43 -1.00
C LEU A 52 -5.09 -5.90 -0.52
N PRO A 53 -4.40 -6.23 0.58
CA PRO A 53 -4.30 -7.62 1.01
C PRO A 53 -5.59 -8.11 1.67
N GLY A 54 -5.98 -9.36 1.40
CA GLY A 54 -7.24 -9.94 1.89
C GLY A 54 -7.35 -10.05 3.42
N TRP A 55 -6.22 -10.15 4.13
CA TRP A 55 -6.20 -10.17 5.60
C TRP A 55 -6.63 -8.82 6.21
N LEU A 56 -6.59 -7.73 5.44
CA LEU A 56 -6.99 -6.39 5.87
C LEU A 56 -8.44 -6.35 6.36
N ALA A 57 -9.31 -7.22 5.84
CA ALA A 57 -10.70 -7.35 6.30
C ALA A 57 -10.81 -7.65 7.81
N GLN A 58 -9.81 -8.31 8.39
CA GLN A 58 -9.74 -8.68 9.80
C GLN A 58 -9.03 -7.62 10.67
N ALA A 59 -8.54 -6.53 10.06
CA ALA A 59 -7.86 -5.45 10.77
C ALA A 59 -8.86 -4.45 11.39
N PRO A 60 -8.43 -3.66 12.40
CA PRO A 60 -9.21 -2.57 12.96
C PRO A 60 -9.76 -1.63 11.88
N ARG A 61 -10.97 -1.09 12.09
CA ARG A 61 -11.66 -0.24 11.09
C ARG A 61 -10.83 0.97 10.69
N TRP A 62 -10.11 1.59 11.63
CA TRP A 62 -9.23 2.72 11.35
C TRP A 62 -8.06 2.28 10.43
N ALA A 63 -7.44 1.13 10.69
CA ALA A 63 -6.31 0.63 9.89
C ALA A 63 -6.71 0.42 8.42
N ARG A 64 -7.89 -0.17 8.21
CA ARG A 64 -8.48 -0.35 6.88
C ARG A 64 -8.63 0.97 6.13
N LYS A 65 -9.27 1.97 6.76
CA LYS A 65 -9.48 3.29 6.16
C LYS A 65 -8.17 3.97 5.76
N PHE A 66 -7.16 3.96 6.64
CA PHE A 66 -5.88 4.59 6.34
C PHE A 66 -5.14 3.87 5.22
N MET A 67 -5.20 2.53 5.17
CA MET A 67 -4.60 1.75 4.10
C MET A 67 -5.30 1.99 2.74
N GLU A 68 -6.65 2.02 2.71
CA GLU A 68 -7.45 2.35 1.53
C GLU A 68 -7.15 3.76 0.99
N GLN A 69 -7.05 4.75 1.88
CA GLN A 69 -6.68 6.12 1.51
C GLN A 69 -5.28 6.19 0.91
N GLY A 70 -4.31 5.54 1.55
CA GLY A 70 -2.94 5.45 1.02
C GLY A 70 -2.92 4.81 -0.36
N HIS A 71 -3.59 3.67 -0.52
CA HIS A 71 -3.65 2.92 -1.78
C HIS A 71 -4.23 3.75 -2.92
N SER A 72 -5.37 4.40 -2.67
CA SER A 72 -6.01 5.28 -3.65
C SER A 72 -5.09 6.43 -4.08
N GLN A 73 -4.35 7.03 -3.13
CA GLN A 73 -3.38 8.09 -3.44
C GLN A 73 -2.20 7.57 -4.26
N GLY A 74 -1.65 6.41 -3.89
CA GLY A 74 -0.56 5.77 -4.64
C GLY A 74 -0.97 5.42 -6.07
N ALA A 75 -2.16 4.84 -6.25
CA ALA A 75 -2.70 4.48 -7.55
C ALA A 75 -2.96 5.71 -8.43
N ALA A 76 -3.48 6.80 -7.86
CA ALA A 76 -3.65 8.07 -8.57
C ALA A 76 -2.30 8.65 -9.04
N ILE A 77 -1.24 8.55 -8.24
CA ILE A 77 0.11 8.98 -8.61
C ILE A 77 0.68 8.12 -9.74
N ALA A 78 0.55 6.79 -9.63
CA ALA A 78 1.02 5.86 -10.66
C ALA A 78 0.33 6.12 -12.01
N THR A 79 -0.99 6.31 -11.99
CA THR A 79 -1.80 6.62 -13.18
C THR A 79 -1.36 7.92 -13.85
N ARG A 80 -1.12 8.99 -13.06
CA ARG A 80 -0.62 10.28 -13.58
C ARG A 80 0.77 10.18 -14.21
N ARG A 81 1.64 9.34 -13.66
CA ARG A 81 2.98 9.10 -14.23
C ARG A 81 2.89 8.36 -15.56
N ALA A 82 2.06 7.32 -15.64
CA ALA A 82 1.82 6.59 -16.88
C ALA A 82 1.26 7.50 -17.99
N GLY A 83 0.31 8.39 -17.66
CA GLY A 83 -0.25 9.35 -18.62
C GLY A 83 0.75 10.39 -19.13
N ARG A 84 1.74 10.79 -18.32
CA ARG A 84 2.78 11.76 -18.72
C ARG A 84 3.85 11.17 -19.64
N LEU A 85 4.09 9.86 -19.57
CA LEU A 85 5.06 9.16 -20.43
C LEU A 85 4.48 8.80 -21.81
N ALA A 86 3.17 8.92 -21.99
CA ALA A 86 2.47 8.61 -23.24
C ALA A 86 2.18 9.85 -24.11
N SER A 87 2.63 11.04 -23.70
CA SER A 87 2.50 12.33 -24.41
C SER A 87 3.87 12.83 -24.84
#